data_AF-A0A8H3D5G5-F1
#
_entry.id   AF-A0A8H3D5G5-F1
#
_cell.length_a   1.000
_cell.length_b   1.000
_cell.length_c   1.000
_cell.angle_alpha   90.00
_cell.angle_beta   90.00
_cell.angle_gamma   90.00
#
_symmetry.space_group_name_H-M   'P 1'
#
loop_
_entity.id
_entity.type
_entity.pdbx_description
1 polymer ?
#
loop_
_entity_poly.entity_id
_entity_poly.type
_entity_poly.pdbx_seq_one_letter_code
_entity_poly.pdbx_strand_id
1 'polypeptide(L)'
;MQQHQQTRECRYCEAEQSNLSACSGCRNAWYCGPECQKAHWKFHRLHCLHPSKLTSADRLAIAANADLLPNENDTQVLRDYGFARVQIPRSENYLCGLFQGIIRYGEVDPREIHRQRLAGTLIDYIKDYYEKIPIQARGGYYPWFLKNQHLLGPSIYIDISSAVLNDALIQHTWSFIGGSASTSLIEIKSQIQDWNKEKKQAFRFVQLLLHPGFQLSPDLPEWVHFGFCGCKSRDEEANLWDSYIKLAKAVPFEKFHTAYNSSSLPSLFSTNGLTITNPFILDVLSGTPHVNKSVWNLKQFALGDYQKLTPSVVVDYGFMNCGDLESQETENVIHSLRQVYNRILTAPNANPLKLHEACLQGKLFQYARRVTQVDAKFAPLMKNIYPVRA
;
A
#
# COMPACT_ATOMS: atom_id res chain seq x y z
N MET A 1 20.69 56.88 25.92
CA MET A 1 20.63 55.81 24.90
C MET A 1 19.21 55.26 24.89
N GLN A 2 18.38 55.67 23.93
CA GLN A 2 17.04 55.09 23.77
C GLN A 2 17.21 53.68 23.20
N GLN A 3 16.95 52.65 24.00
CA GLN A 3 16.77 51.30 23.48
C GLN A 3 15.55 51.35 22.55
N HIS A 4 15.77 51.30 21.24
CA HIS A 4 14.71 51.01 20.29
C HIS A 4 14.20 49.60 20.63
N GLN A 5 13.07 49.52 21.32
CA GLN A 5 12.37 48.27 21.56
C GLN A 5 11.94 47.74 20.19
N GLN A 6 12.58 46.67 19.75
CA GLN A 6 12.24 46.02 18.49
C GLN A 6 10.79 45.54 18.58
N THR A 7 9.89 46.19 17.85
CA THR A 7 8.50 45.77 17.74
C THR A 7 8.44 44.44 16.99
N ARG A 8 7.58 43.55 17.46
CA ARG A 8 7.30 42.27 16.81
C ARG A 8 5.81 42.15 16.59
N GLU A 9 5.44 41.35 15.61
CA GLU A 9 4.05 41.10 15.25
C GLU A 9 3.55 39.79 15.88
N CYS A 10 2.34 39.80 16.45
CA CYS A 10 1.71 38.59 16.93
C CYS A 10 1.29 37.70 15.76
N ARG A 11 1.75 36.44 15.72
CA ARG A 11 1.45 35.47 14.65
C ARG A 11 -0.01 35.00 14.57
N TYR A 12 -0.90 35.58 15.36
CA TYR A 12 -2.33 35.23 15.36
C TYR A 12 -3.21 36.46 15.06
N CYS A 13 -3.09 37.53 15.87
CA CYS A 13 -3.92 38.72 15.73
C CYS A 13 -3.21 39.89 15.03
N GLU A 14 -1.99 39.68 14.55
CA GLU A 14 -1.20 40.65 13.77
C GLU A 14 -0.88 41.96 14.52
N ALA A 15 -1.16 42.02 15.83
CA ALA A 15 -0.86 43.17 16.65
C ALA A 15 0.67 43.36 16.81
N GLU A 16 1.17 44.53 16.46
CA GLU A 16 2.55 44.93 16.69
C GLU A 16 2.74 45.43 18.13
N GLN A 17 3.58 44.76 18.90
CA GLN A 17 3.87 45.12 20.29
C GLN A 17 5.34 44.84 20.63
N SER A 18 5.89 45.58 21.60
CA SER A 18 7.26 45.38 22.08
C SER A 18 7.40 44.24 23.10
N ASN A 19 6.30 43.79 23.70
CA ASN A 19 6.25 42.84 24.82
C ASN A 19 5.63 41.47 24.48
N LEU A 20 5.77 41.00 23.24
CA LEU A 20 5.26 39.69 22.85
C LEU A 20 6.05 38.52 23.46
N SER A 21 5.33 37.47 23.86
CA SER A 21 5.92 36.22 24.34
C SER A 21 6.35 35.33 23.18
N ALA A 22 7.61 34.89 23.20
CA ALA A 22 8.11 33.92 22.22
C ALA A 22 7.56 32.52 22.52
N CYS A 23 7.32 31.72 21.47
CA CYS A 23 7.01 30.30 21.63
C CYS A 23 8.13 29.61 22.42
N SER A 24 7.77 28.96 23.53
CA SER A 24 8.72 28.26 24.40
C SER A 24 9.44 27.10 23.71
N GLY A 25 8.82 26.50 22.68
CA GLY A 25 9.38 25.38 21.93
C GLY A 25 10.46 25.79 20.93
N CYS A 26 10.11 26.63 19.94
CA CYS A 26 11.02 26.96 18.85
C CYS A 26 11.66 28.35 18.95
N ARG A 27 11.12 29.25 19.80
CA ARG A 27 11.52 30.66 19.93
C ARG A 27 11.46 31.49 18.64
N ASN A 28 10.81 30.97 17.59
CA ASN A 28 10.73 31.58 16.24
C ASN A 28 9.35 32.19 15.93
N ALA A 29 8.42 32.21 16.88
CA ALA A 29 7.11 32.80 16.74
C ALA A 29 6.74 33.58 18.00
N TRP A 30 6.01 34.69 17.85
CA TRP A 30 5.67 35.61 18.94
C TRP A 30 4.16 35.82 19.06
N TYR A 31 3.68 35.95 20.30
CA TYR A 31 2.26 36.04 20.62
C TYR A 31 1.99 37.04 21.72
N CYS A 32 0.82 37.70 21.69
CA CYS A 32 0.38 38.58 22.79
C CYS A 32 0.23 37.82 24.11
N GLY A 33 -0.11 36.52 24.04
CA GLY A 33 -0.22 35.65 25.18
C GLY A 33 -0.64 34.22 24.79
N PRO A 34 -0.89 33.35 25.80
CA PRO A 34 -1.22 31.94 25.59
C PRO A 34 -2.45 31.72 24.71
N GLU A 35 -3.43 32.62 24.75
CA GLU A 35 -4.66 32.51 23.95
C GLU A 35 -4.39 32.65 22.45
N CYS A 36 -3.60 33.66 22.05
CA CYS A 36 -3.15 33.81 20.66
C CYS A 36 -2.28 32.63 20.21
N GLN A 37 -1.42 32.12 21.10
CA GLN A 37 -0.60 30.94 20.79
C GLN A 37 -1.46 29.68 20.58
N LYS A 38 -2.45 29.42 21.45
CA LYS A 38 -3.37 28.29 21.32
C LYS A 38 -4.18 28.36 20.04
N ALA A 39 -4.69 29.55 19.70
CA ALA A 39 -5.48 29.76 18.49
C ALA A 39 -4.68 29.54 17.20
N HIS A 40 -3.43 30.00 17.15
CA HIS A 40 -2.52 29.76 16.02
C HIS A 40 -1.88 28.35 16.02
N TRP A 41 -2.03 27.56 17.10
CA TRP A 41 -1.31 26.31 17.27
C TRP A 41 -1.55 25.29 16.14
N LYS A 42 -2.77 25.27 15.56
CA LYS A 42 -3.12 24.36 14.45
C LYS A 42 -2.19 24.51 13.23
N PHE A 43 -1.71 25.72 12.97
CA PHE A 43 -0.75 26.01 11.90
C PHE A 43 0.69 25.98 12.41
N HIS A 44 0.96 26.65 13.53
CA HIS A 44 2.32 26.80 14.06
C HIS A 44 3.00 25.46 14.34
N ARG A 45 2.25 24.48 14.87
CA ARG A 45 2.82 23.20 15.28
C ARG A 45 3.49 22.42 14.15
N LEU A 46 3.02 22.60 12.92
CA LEU A 46 3.53 21.94 11.72
C LEU A 46 5.00 22.28 11.45
N HIS A 47 5.44 23.47 11.88
CA HIS A 47 6.82 23.93 11.72
C HIS A 47 7.54 24.16 13.06
N CYS A 48 6.85 23.98 14.19
CA CYS A 48 7.43 24.09 15.53
C CYS A 48 7.89 22.74 16.09
N LEU A 49 7.17 21.65 15.80
CA LEU A 49 7.47 20.34 16.35
C LEU A 49 8.56 19.63 15.54
N HIS A 50 9.33 18.78 16.23
CA HIS A 50 10.23 17.85 15.56
C HIS A 50 9.41 16.90 14.66
N PRO A 51 9.89 16.51 13.46
CA PRO A 51 9.14 15.65 12.53
C PRO A 51 8.60 14.35 13.15
N SER A 52 9.33 13.75 14.09
CA SER A 52 8.89 12.53 14.79
C SER A 52 7.66 12.71 15.70
N LYS A 53 7.29 13.95 16.04
CA LYS A 53 6.09 14.28 16.83
C LYS A 53 4.89 14.65 15.97
N LEU A 54 5.07 14.72 14.64
CA LEU A 54 3.98 15.02 13.71
C LEU A 54 3.21 13.75 13.39
N THR A 55 1.88 13.84 13.44
CA THR A 55 1.01 12.78 12.94
C THR A 55 1.10 12.70 11.42
N SER A 56 0.58 11.63 10.82
CA SER A 56 0.45 11.54 9.36
C SER A 56 -0.45 12.67 8.80
N ALA A 57 -1.49 13.10 9.52
CA ALA A 57 -2.33 14.22 9.08
C ALA A 57 -1.57 15.55 9.10
N ASP A 58 -0.70 15.77 10.09
CA ASP A 58 0.13 16.96 10.16
C ASP A 58 1.07 17.04 8.95
N ARG A 59 1.67 15.91 8.55
CA ARG A 59 2.54 15.84 7.37
C ARG A 59 1.77 16.00 6.05
N LEU A 60 0.56 15.45 5.98
CA LEU A 60 -0.36 15.74 4.88
C LEU A 60 -0.72 17.23 4.81
N ALA A 61 -0.95 17.88 5.96
CA ALA A 61 -1.28 19.29 6.02
C ALA A 61 -0.13 20.19 5.57
N ILE A 62 1.12 19.82 5.87
CA ILE A 62 2.31 20.52 5.34
C ILE A 62 2.29 20.46 3.81
N ALA A 63 2.09 19.29 3.21
CA ALA A 63 2.03 19.13 1.76
C ALA A 63 0.84 19.91 1.15
N ALA A 64 -0.35 19.78 1.72
CA ALA A 64 -1.56 20.46 1.26
C ALA A 64 -1.43 21.99 1.30
N ASN A 65 -0.86 22.54 2.37
CA ASN A 65 -0.63 23.99 2.50
C ASN A 65 0.45 24.50 1.53
N ALA A 66 1.43 23.67 1.20
CA ALA A 66 2.46 23.97 0.22
C ALA A 66 2.03 23.77 -1.23
N ASP A 67 0.79 23.31 -1.46
CA ASP A 67 0.28 22.93 -2.79
C ASP A 67 1.09 21.80 -3.46
N LEU A 68 1.49 20.82 -2.67
CA LEU A 68 2.29 19.67 -3.10
C LEU A 68 1.59 18.35 -2.79
N LEU A 69 1.89 17.33 -3.60
CA LEU A 69 1.57 15.94 -3.24
C LEU A 69 2.41 15.51 -2.02
N PRO A 70 1.91 14.56 -1.20
CA PRO A 70 2.72 13.96 -0.15
C PRO A 70 4.01 13.33 -0.69
N ASN A 71 5.05 13.33 0.14
CA ASN A 71 6.33 12.72 -0.21
C ASN A 71 6.14 11.22 -0.51
N GLU A 72 6.68 10.75 -1.64
CA GLU A 72 6.63 9.35 -2.07
C GLU A 72 7.24 8.37 -1.06
N ASN A 73 8.17 8.83 -0.22
CA ASN A 73 8.82 8.05 0.81
C ASN A 73 8.03 8.02 2.14
N ASP A 74 7.02 8.87 2.31
CA ASP A 74 6.15 8.87 3.50
C ASP A 74 5.03 7.85 3.35
N THR A 75 5.42 6.57 3.36
CA THR A 75 4.51 5.44 3.18
C THR A 75 3.34 5.43 4.15
N GLN A 76 3.51 5.99 5.35
CA GLN A 76 2.43 6.13 6.33
C GLN A 76 1.37 7.12 5.86
N VAL A 77 1.75 8.31 5.39
CA VAL A 77 0.80 9.30 4.85
C VAL A 77 0.09 8.75 3.62
N LEU A 78 0.86 8.13 2.71
CA LEU A 78 0.29 7.59 1.48
C LEU A 78 -0.77 6.52 1.76
N ARG A 79 -0.55 5.65 2.75
CA ARG A 79 -1.52 4.62 3.15
C ARG A 79 -2.69 5.19 3.93
N ASP A 80 -2.44 6.02 4.94
CA ASP A 80 -3.45 6.59 5.84
C ASP A 80 -4.51 7.41 5.10
N TYR A 81 -4.11 8.06 4.00
CA TYR A 81 -4.97 8.97 3.24
C TYR A 81 -5.16 8.53 1.79
N GLY A 82 -4.99 7.25 1.49
CA GLY A 82 -5.46 6.60 0.26
C GLY A 82 -4.59 6.77 -0.99
N PHE A 83 -3.57 7.62 -0.98
CA PHE A 83 -2.64 7.81 -2.12
C PHE A 83 -1.96 6.50 -2.54
N ALA A 84 -1.61 5.62 -1.59
CA ALA A 84 -1.01 4.33 -1.88
C ALA A 84 -1.94 3.40 -2.70
N ARG A 85 -3.26 3.61 -2.64
CA ARG A 85 -4.25 2.77 -3.35
C ARG A 85 -4.62 3.27 -4.74
N VAL A 86 -4.29 4.53 -5.04
CA VAL A 86 -4.56 5.17 -6.33
C VAL A 86 -3.86 4.42 -7.47
N GLN A 87 -4.55 4.22 -8.60
CA GLN A 87 -3.99 3.53 -9.76
C GLN A 87 -3.51 4.46 -10.86
N ILE A 88 -4.03 5.68 -10.92
CA ILE A 88 -3.62 6.67 -11.94
C ILE A 88 -3.08 7.97 -11.30
N PRO A 89 -2.00 8.58 -11.83
CA PRO A 89 -1.40 9.78 -11.23
C PRO A 89 -2.37 10.96 -11.05
N ARG A 90 -3.31 11.15 -11.99
CA ARG A 90 -4.30 12.23 -11.89
C ARG A 90 -5.19 12.10 -10.65
N SER A 91 -5.54 10.89 -10.24
CA SER A 91 -6.33 10.65 -9.02
C SER A 91 -5.62 11.10 -7.75
N GLU A 92 -4.28 11.09 -7.72
CA GLU A 92 -3.52 11.61 -6.57
C GLU A 92 -3.74 13.12 -6.42
N ASN A 93 -3.85 13.85 -7.53
CA ASN A 93 -4.17 15.28 -7.53
C ASN A 93 -5.60 15.54 -7.06
N TYR A 94 -6.57 14.70 -7.46
CA TYR A 94 -7.94 14.82 -6.95
C TYR A 94 -8.04 14.58 -5.45
N LEU A 95 -7.29 13.57 -4.95
CA LEU A 95 -7.22 13.27 -3.52
C LEU A 95 -6.51 14.37 -2.74
N CYS A 96 -5.43 14.94 -3.29
CA CYS A 96 -4.76 16.10 -2.73
C CYS A 96 -5.70 17.31 -2.65
N GLY A 97 -6.39 17.64 -3.75
CA GLY A 97 -7.36 18.74 -3.83
C GLY A 97 -8.51 18.58 -2.83
N LEU A 98 -8.97 17.35 -2.59
CA LEU A 98 -9.95 17.04 -1.54
C LEU A 98 -9.41 17.42 -0.15
N PHE A 99 -8.19 17.00 0.20
CA PHE A 99 -7.62 17.33 1.50
C PHE A 99 -7.24 18.81 1.63
N GLN A 100 -6.81 19.46 0.56
CA GLN A 100 -6.57 20.91 0.51
C GLN A 100 -7.85 21.70 0.79
N GLY A 101 -8.99 21.28 0.23
CA GLY A 101 -10.29 21.88 0.51
C GLY A 101 -10.68 21.88 1.99
N ILE A 102 -10.27 20.85 2.74
CA ILE A 102 -10.51 20.72 4.17
C ILE A 102 -9.46 21.48 5.00
N ILE A 103 -8.18 21.26 4.70
CA ILE A 103 -7.05 21.73 5.50
C ILE A 103 -6.73 23.19 5.23
N ARG A 104 -6.50 23.53 3.95
CA ARG A 104 -6.00 24.84 3.55
C ARG A 104 -7.11 25.87 3.50
N TYR A 105 -8.24 25.51 2.90
CA TYR A 105 -9.37 26.44 2.71
C TYR A 105 -10.42 26.35 3.83
N GLY A 106 -10.60 25.18 4.41
CA GLY A 106 -11.47 24.98 5.58
C GLY A 106 -10.82 25.33 6.91
N GLU A 107 -9.50 25.53 6.91
CA GLU A 107 -8.67 25.70 8.09
C GLU A 107 -8.91 24.67 9.22
N VAL A 108 -9.31 23.45 8.83
CA VAL A 108 -9.54 22.35 9.78
C VAL A 108 -8.21 21.94 10.39
N ASP A 109 -8.21 21.77 11.71
CA ASP A 109 -7.03 21.29 12.42
C ASP A 109 -6.68 19.86 11.96
N PRO A 110 -5.45 19.59 11.49
CA PRO A 110 -5.05 18.26 11.03
C PRO A 110 -5.21 17.17 12.09
N ARG A 111 -5.17 17.53 13.39
CA ARG A 111 -5.43 16.59 14.50
C ARG A 111 -6.83 16.00 14.45
N GLU A 112 -7.80 16.77 13.96
CA GLU A 112 -9.16 16.30 13.80
C GLU A 112 -9.24 15.26 12.69
N ILE A 113 -8.59 15.51 11.55
CA ILE A 113 -8.49 14.54 10.44
C ILE A 113 -7.82 13.25 10.93
N HIS A 114 -6.72 13.37 11.67
CA HIS A 114 -6.05 12.22 12.27
C HIS A 114 -6.97 11.43 13.21
N ARG A 115 -7.72 12.12 14.08
CA ARG A 115 -8.67 11.50 15.01
C ARG A 115 -9.76 10.72 14.28
N GLN A 116 -10.35 11.30 13.23
CA GLN A 116 -11.38 10.66 12.41
C GLN A 116 -10.83 9.44 11.67
N ARG A 117 -9.57 9.50 11.20
CA ARG A 117 -8.86 8.35 10.62
C ARG A 117 -8.63 7.24 11.64
N LEU A 118 -8.23 7.55 12.87
CA LEU A 118 -8.07 6.57 13.93
C LEU A 118 -9.40 5.92 14.34
N ALA A 119 -10.49 6.70 14.32
CA ALA A 119 -11.84 6.26 14.66
C ALA A 119 -12.55 5.48 13.53
N GLY A 120 -11.98 5.44 12.32
CA GLY A 120 -12.61 4.78 11.17
C GLY A 120 -13.78 5.56 10.54
N THR A 121 -13.94 6.84 10.90
CA THR A 121 -15.05 7.72 10.50
C THR A 121 -14.64 8.79 9.49
N LEU A 122 -13.43 8.69 8.93
CA LEU A 122 -12.87 9.71 8.03
C LEU A 122 -13.74 9.96 6.79
N ILE A 123 -14.30 8.92 6.17
CA ILE A 123 -15.16 9.06 4.98
C ILE A 123 -16.41 9.88 5.30
N ASP A 124 -17.11 9.53 6.38
CA ASP A 124 -18.33 10.24 6.80
C ASP A 124 -18.00 11.67 7.22
N TYR A 125 -16.89 11.89 7.91
CA TYR A 125 -16.41 13.22 8.25
C TYR A 125 -16.17 14.12 7.02
N ILE A 126 -15.54 13.58 5.97
CA ILE A 126 -15.33 14.30 4.71
C ILE A 126 -16.68 14.66 4.07
N LYS A 127 -17.64 13.72 4.06
CA LYS A 127 -18.99 13.98 3.54
C LYS A 127 -19.69 15.08 4.31
N ASP A 128 -19.73 14.98 5.64
CA ASP A 128 -20.36 15.98 6.52
C ASP A 128 -19.73 17.37 6.36
N TYR A 129 -18.41 17.44 6.12
CA TYR A 129 -17.72 18.70 5.85
C TYR A 129 -18.19 19.33 4.53
N TYR A 130 -18.11 18.59 3.43
CA TYR A 130 -18.45 19.12 2.10
C TYR A 130 -19.95 19.31 1.88
N GLU A 131 -20.80 18.54 2.54
CA GLU A 131 -22.26 18.65 2.41
C GLU A 131 -22.79 19.96 3.00
N LYS A 132 -22.07 20.58 3.95
CA LYS A 132 -22.38 21.91 4.49
C LYS A 132 -22.10 23.05 3.50
N ILE A 133 -21.26 22.80 2.49
CA ILE A 133 -20.92 23.78 1.46
C ILE A 133 -22.02 23.77 0.39
N PRO A 134 -22.52 24.93 -0.10
CA PRO A 134 -23.48 24.97 -1.20
C PRO A 134 -22.98 24.20 -2.43
N ILE A 135 -23.88 23.51 -3.15
CA ILE A 135 -23.54 22.58 -4.25
C ILE A 135 -22.59 23.23 -5.28
N GLN A 136 -22.85 24.48 -5.65
CA GLN A 136 -22.08 25.26 -6.61
C GLN A 136 -20.65 25.62 -6.15
N ALA A 137 -20.36 25.50 -4.86
CA ALA A 137 -19.08 25.85 -4.24
C ALA A 137 -18.29 24.64 -3.73
N ARG A 138 -18.80 23.40 -3.88
CA ARG A 138 -18.12 22.18 -3.43
C ARG A 138 -16.89 21.80 -4.25
N GLY A 139 -16.78 22.32 -5.48
CA GLY A 139 -15.72 21.97 -6.43
C GLY A 139 -15.84 20.54 -6.99
N GLY A 140 -14.92 20.18 -7.89
CA GLY A 140 -14.92 18.87 -8.58
C GLY A 140 -14.35 17.70 -7.77
N TYR A 141 -13.56 17.97 -6.72
CA TYR A 141 -12.89 16.94 -5.93
C TYR A 141 -13.88 16.11 -5.09
N TYR A 142 -14.92 16.75 -4.54
CA TYR A 142 -15.89 16.06 -3.70
C TYR A 142 -16.79 15.08 -4.49
N PRO A 143 -17.40 15.43 -5.64
CA PRO A 143 -18.10 14.47 -6.49
C PRO A 143 -17.22 13.31 -6.96
N TRP A 144 -15.94 13.56 -7.25
CA TRP A 144 -14.98 12.50 -7.57
C TRP A 144 -14.76 11.57 -6.37
N PHE A 145 -14.57 12.12 -5.17
CA PHE A 145 -14.41 11.35 -3.94
C PHE A 145 -15.61 10.45 -3.67
N LEU A 146 -16.84 10.92 -3.90
CA LEU A 146 -18.04 10.10 -3.70
C LEU A 146 -18.04 8.81 -4.53
N LYS A 147 -17.43 8.83 -5.73
CA LYS A 147 -17.24 7.64 -6.59
C LYS A 147 -16.04 6.78 -6.18
N ASN A 148 -15.11 7.32 -5.39
CA ASN A 148 -13.81 6.73 -5.07
C ASN A 148 -13.52 6.56 -3.56
N GLN A 149 -14.58 6.47 -2.74
CA GLN A 149 -14.47 6.31 -1.28
C GLN A 149 -13.63 5.09 -0.85
N HIS A 150 -13.55 4.07 -1.69
CA HIS A 150 -12.75 2.86 -1.46
C HIS A 150 -11.25 3.15 -1.25
N LEU A 151 -10.73 4.26 -1.76
CA LEU A 151 -9.34 4.68 -1.54
C LEU A 151 -9.06 5.02 -0.07
N LEU A 152 -10.07 5.51 0.67
CA LEU A 152 -9.99 5.89 2.08
C LEU A 152 -10.62 4.86 3.03
N GLY A 153 -11.07 3.71 2.51
CA GLY A 153 -11.63 2.65 3.34
C GLY A 153 -10.60 2.04 4.31
N PRO A 154 -11.05 1.34 5.38
CA PRO A 154 -10.12 0.63 6.25
C PRO A 154 -9.29 -0.39 5.45
N SER A 155 -8.06 -0.63 5.86
CA SER A 155 -7.26 -1.70 5.27
C SER A 155 -7.80 -3.06 5.69
N ILE A 156 -7.88 -4.00 4.74
CA ILE A 156 -8.20 -5.40 4.97
C ILE A 156 -7.06 -6.09 5.71
N TYR A 157 -5.81 -5.70 5.41
CA TYR A 157 -4.61 -6.28 6.00
C TYR A 157 -3.86 -5.25 6.84
N ILE A 158 -3.45 -5.64 8.04
CA ILE A 158 -2.55 -4.85 8.86
C ILE A 158 -1.13 -5.17 8.41
N ASP A 159 -0.46 -4.20 7.79
CA ASP A 159 0.96 -4.35 7.43
C ASP A 159 1.84 -4.19 8.68
N ILE A 160 2.22 -5.32 9.27
CA ILE A 160 3.20 -5.39 10.36
C ILE A 160 4.62 -5.68 9.84
N SER A 161 4.84 -5.72 8.52
CA SER A 161 6.14 -6.13 7.95
C SER A 161 7.27 -5.16 8.31
N SER A 162 7.01 -3.86 8.39
CA SER A 162 8.02 -2.87 8.81
C SER A 162 8.39 -2.99 10.29
N ALA A 163 7.44 -3.40 11.15
CA ALA A 163 7.70 -3.69 12.55
C ALA A 163 8.48 -5.01 12.73
N VAL A 164 8.19 -5.98 11.88
CA VAL A 164 8.80 -7.32 11.87
C VAL A 164 10.24 -7.27 11.33
N LEU A 165 10.45 -6.63 10.18
CA LEU A 165 11.72 -6.56 9.47
C LEU A 165 12.63 -5.47 10.04
N ASN A 166 12.98 -5.64 11.31
CA ASN A 166 13.87 -4.76 12.05
C ASN A 166 15.31 -5.32 12.13
N ASP A 167 16.21 -4.50 12.65
CA ASP A 167 17.64 -4.80 12.77
C ASP A 167 17.94 -6.05 13.61
N ALA A 168 17.15 -6.31 14.67
CA ALA A 168 17.31 -7.50 15.50
C ALA A 168 16.95 -8.77 14.72
N LEU A 169 15.89 -8.73 13.89
CA LEU A 169 15.50 -9.86 13.06
C LEU A 169 16.51 -10.12 11.94
N ILE A 170 17.18 -9.09 11.39
CA ILE A 170 18.29 -9.26 10.45
C ILE A 170 19.40 -10.10 11.08
N GLN A 171 19.84 -9.75 12.29
CA GLN A 171 20.90 -10.49 12.99
C GLN A 171 20.46 -11.92 13.32
N HIS A 172 19.24 -12.09 13.83
CA HIS A 172 18.71 -13.41 14.15
C HIS A 172 18.67 -14.32 12.91
N THR A 173 18.20 -13.77 11.78
CA THR A 173 18.12 -14.53 10.53
C THR A 173 19.51 -14.83 9.98
N TRP A 174 20.45 -13.88 10.08
CA TRP A 174 21.85 -14.11 9.71
C TRP A 174 22.45 -15.30 10.45
N SER A 175 22.27 -15.36 11.78
CA SER A 175 22.73 -16.50 12.58
C SER A 175 22.00 -17.79 12.21
N PHE A 176 20.68 -17.72 11.97
CA PHE A 176 19.88 -18.89 11.56
C PHE A 176 20.37 -19.52 10.26
N ILE A 177 20.77 -18.70 9.27
CA ILE A 177 21.27 -19.21 7.99
C ILE A 177 22.74 -19.66 8.02
N GLY A 178 23.38 -19.66 9.20
CA GLY A 178 24.77 -20.10 9.39
C GLY A 178 25.82 -18.99 9.37
N GLY A 179 25.41 -17.71 9.37
CA GLY A 179 26.30 -16.58 9.51
C GLY A 179 26.89 -16.49 10.93
N SER A 180 28.11 -15.95 11.05
CA SER A 180 28.76 -15.81 12.36
C SER A 180 27.99 -14.86 13.29
N ALA A 181 27.79 -15.26 14.55
CA ALA A 181 27.19 -14.43 15.58
C ALA A 181 28.08 -13.21 15.96
N SER A 182 29.37 -13.23 15.60
CA SER A 182 30.30 -12.13 15.84
C SER A 182 30.25 -11.05 14.75
N THR A 183 29.57 -11.28 13.62
CA THR A 183 29.47 -10.30 12.54
C THR A 183 28.59 -9.13 12.98
N SER A 184 29.10 -7.90 12.83
CA SER A 184 28.35 -6.71 13.19
C SER A 184 27.18 -6.48 12.23
N LEU A 185 26.12 -5.79 12.69
CA LEU A 185 24.96 -5.48 11.85
C LEU A 185 25.33 -4.70 10.58
N ILE A 186 26.31 -3.81 10.67
CA ILE A 186 26.78 -3.00 9.53
C ILE A 186 27.39 -3.90 8.47
N GLU A 187 28.26 -4.84 8.87
CA GLU A 187 28.85 -5.83 7.97
C GLU A 187 27.80 -6.76 7.38
N ILE A 188 26.81 -7.21 8.17
CA ILE A 188 25.70 -8.03 7.67
C ILE A 188 24.94 -7.27 6.57
N LYS A 189 24.54 -6.03 6.83
CA LYS A 189 23.81 -5.20 5.87
C LYS A 189 24.63 -4.96 4.59
N SER A 190 25.94 -4.72 4.71
CA SER A 190 26.84 -4.58 3.57
C SER A 190 26.90 -5.86 2.73
N GLN A 191 27.05 -7.02 3.36
CA GLN A 191 27.09 -8.30 2.63
C GLN A 191 25.77 -8.61 1.93
N ILE A 192 24.64 -8.38 2.61
CA ILE A 192 23.31 -8.54 2.02
C ILE A 192 23.12 -7.59 0.85
N GLN A 193 23.66 -6.36 0.91
CA GLN A 193 23.57 -5.39 -0.18
C GLN A 193 24.22 -5.90 -1.48
N ASP A 194 25.29 -6.68 -1.39
CA ASP A 194 26.00 -7.24 -2.55
C ASP A 194 25.31 -8.48 -3.15
N TRP A 195 24.32 -9.06 -2.45
CA TRP A 195 23.59 -10.21 -2.97
C TRP A 195 22.72 -9.86 -4.18
N ASN A 196 22.51 -10.86 -5.05
CA ASN A 196 21.53 -10.75 -6.12
C ASN A 196 20.09 -10.63 -5.56
N LYS A 197 19.15 -10.25 -6.42
CA LYS A 197 17.77 -9.98 -6.03
C LYS A 197 17.11 -11.22 -5.43
N GLU A 198 17.35 -12.40 -6.01
CA GLU A 198 16.71 -13.65 -5.65
C GLU A 198 17.18 -14.14 -4.27
N LYS A 199 18.47 -13.99 -3.95
CA LYS A 199 19.01 -14.30 -2.61
C LYS A 199 18.49 -13.35 -1.55
N LYS A 200 18.37 -12.04 -1.87
CA LYS A 200 17.71 -11.06 -0.97
C LYS A 200 16.26 -11.42 -0.70
N GLN A 201 15.51 -11.85 -1.72
CA GLN A 201 14.13 -12.30 -1.57
C GLN A 201 14.02 -13.56 -0.70
N ALA A 202 14.88 -14.56 -0.95
CA ALA A 202 14.93 -15.78 -0.14
C ALA A 202 15.26 -15.48 1.32
N PHE A 203 16.27 -14.63 1.57
CA PHE A 203 16.64 -14.18 2.91
C PHE A 203 15.47 -13.48 3.59
N ARG A 204 14.87 -12.48 2.93
CA ARG A 204 13.72 -11.73 3.44
C ARG A 204 12.57 -12.65 3.80
N PHE A 205 12.27 -13.65 2.99
CA PHE A 205 11.23 -14.62 3.29
C PHE A 205 11.56 -15.47 4.52
N VAL A 206 12.82 -15.91 4.68
CA VAL A 206 13.26 -16.59 5.92
C VAL A 206 13.11 -15.67 7.14
N GLN A 207 13.42 -14.37 7.02
CA GLN A 207 13.15 -13.42 8.11
C GLN A 207 11.68 -13.46 8.54
N LEU A 208 10.75 -13.42 7.58
CA LEU A 208 9.31 -13.47 7.86
C LEU A 208 8.91 -14.81 8.52
N LEU A 209 9.45 -15.94 8.05
CA LEU A 209 9.18 -17.28 8.63
C LEU A 209 9.60 -17.38 10.10
N LEU A 210 10.67 -16.69 10.49
CA LEU A 210 11.19 -16.72 11.85
C LEU A 210 10.41 -15.83 12.82
N HIS A 211 9.53 -14.95 12.33
CA HIS A 211 8.73 -14.10 13.20
C HIS A 211 7.46 -14.85 13.67
N PRO A 212 7.29 -15.10 14.98
CA PRO A 212 6.11 -15.80 15.49
C PRO A 212 4.80 -15.10 15.14
N GLY A 213 3.80 -15.86 14.72
CA GLY A 213 2.46 -15.34 14.42
C GLY A 213 2.37 -14.46 13.17
N PHE A 214 3.44 -14.32 12.38
CA PHE A 214 3.39 -13.57 11.14
C PHE A 214 2.52 -14.30 10.10
N GLN A 215 1.70 -13.55 9.37
CA GLN A 215 0.86 -14.05 8.29
C GLN A 215 1.08 -13.21 7.04
N LEU A 216 1.31 -13.88 5.91
CA LEU A 216 1.40 -13.19 4.64
C LEU A 216 0.05 -12.60 4.25
N SER A 217 0.12 -11.48 3.56
CA SER A 217 -1.02 -10.87 2.88
C SER A 217 -0.70 -10.74 1.39
N PRO A 218 -1.73 -10.60 0.53
CA PRO A 218 -1.53 -10.30 -0.88
C PRO A 218 -0.74 -9.01 -1.12
N ASP A 219 -0.63 -8.12 -0.12
CA ASP A 219 0.15 -6.91 -0.25
C ASP A 219 1.67 -7.11 -0.21
N LEU A 220 2.11 -8.31 0.16
CA LEU A 220 3.51 -8.69 0.20
C LEU A 220 3.89 -9.48 -1.04
N PRO A 221 5.00 -9.15 -1.72
CA PRO A 221 5.44 -9.86 -2.92
C PRO A 221 5.73 -11.35 -2.64
N GLU A 222 6.12 -11.69 -1.42
CA GLU A 222 6.34 -13.05 -0.96
C GLU A 222 5.10 -13.94 -1.09
N TRP A 223 3.90 -13.36 -1.07
CA TRP A 223 2.66 -14.11 -1.25
C TRP A 223 2.58 -14.77 -2.64
N VAL A 224 3.12 -14.11 -3.68
CA VAL A 224 3.26 -14.71 -5.01
C VAL A 224 4.58 -15.47 -5.12
N HIS A 225 5.70 -14.88 -4.69
CA HIS A 225 7.02 -15.50 -4.83
C HIS A 225 7.17 -16.84 -4.09
N PHE A 226 6.34 -17.16 -3.10
CA PHE A 226 6.41 -18.44 -2.39
C PHE A 226 5.12 -19.26 -2.53
N GLY A 227 4.33 -18.98 -3.58
CA GLY A 227 3.21 -19.84 -3.97
C GLY A 227 1.96 -19.74 -3.10
N PHE A 228 1.93 -18.88 -2.07
CA PHE A 228 0.76 -18.69 -1.21
C PHE A 228 -0.47 -18.21 -1.98
N CYS A 229 -0.27 -17.46 -3.08
CA CYS A 229 -1.36 -17.07 -3.97
C CYS A 229 -2.06 -18.26 -4.65
N GLY A 230 -1.46 -19.45 -4.66
CA GLY A 230 -2.07 -20.70 -5.11
C GLY A 230 -3.02 -21.34 -4.10
N CYS A 231 -2.95 -20.94 -2.82
CA CYS A 231 -3.84 -21.45 -1.78
C CYS A 231 -5.29 -20.99 -2.00
N LYS A 232 -6.23 -21.84 -1.59
CA LYS A 232 -7.68 -21.61 -1.69
C LYS A 232 -8.30 -21.13 -0.38
N SER A 233 -7.62 -21.33 0.75
CA SER A 233 -8.10 -20.98 2.08
C SER A 233 -6.95 -20.56 2.99
N ARG A 234 -7.30 -19.93 4.11
CA ARG A 234 -6.34 -19.58 5.17
C ARG A 234 -5.70 -20.81 5.80
N ASP A 235 -6.42 -21.92 5.89
CA ASP A 235 -5.88 -23.18 6.40
C ASP A 235 -4.82 -23.76 5.44
N GLU A 236 -5.03 -23.67 4.12
CA GLU A 236 -4.02 -24.04 3.14
C GLU A 236 -2.78 -23.14 3.22
N GLU A 237 -2.96 -21.83 3.39
CA GLU A 237 -1.84 -20.89 3.62
C GLU A 237 -1.07 -21.22 4.90
N ALA A 238 -1.75 -21.51 6.01
CA ALA A 238 -1.12 -21.90 7.27
C ALA A 238 -0.33 -23.22 7.14
N ASN A 239 -0.90 -24.22 6.46
CA ASN A 239 -0.22 -25.50 6.21
C ASN A 239 1.02 -25.33 5.33
N LEU A 240 0.95 -24.47 4.30
CA LEU A 240 2.09 -24.14 3.45
C LEU A 240 3.18 -23.40 4.25
N TRP A 241 2.78 -22.45 5.10
CA TRP A 241 3.67 -21.71 6.00
C TRP A 241 4.45 -22.65 6.93
N ASP A 242 3.74 -23.56 7.61
CA ASP A 242 4.36 -24.57 8.48
C ASP A 242 5.32 -25.48 7.73
N SER A 243 4.99 -25.82 6.49
CA SER A 243 5.85 -26.64 5.64
C SER A 243 7.12 -25.88 5.24
N TYR A 244 7.04 -24.57 4.96
CA TYR A 244 8.22 -23.73 4.75
C TYR A 244 9.08 -23.61 6.01
N ILE A 245 8.50 -23.46 7.20
CA ILE A 245 9.26 -23.44 8.46
C ILE A 245 10.03 -24.76 8.65
N LYS A 246 9.36 -25.90 8.45
CA LYS A 246 10.00 -27.22 8.54
C LYS A 246 11.14 -27.35 7.53
N LEU A 247 10.90 -26.93 6.29
CA LEU A 247 11.90 -26.98 5.23
C LEU A 247 13.11 -26.10 5.54
N ALA A 248 12.90 -24.84 5.93
CA ALA A 248 13.97 -23.89 6.24
C ALA A 248 14.86 -24.35 7.41
N LYS A 249 14.30 -25.13 8.35
CA LYS A 249 15.06 -25.76 9.45
C LYS A 249 15.80 -27.03 9.02
N ALA A 250 15.31 -27.73 8.00
CA ALA A 250 15.85 -29.02 7.56
C ALA A 250 17.00 -28.90 6.56
N VAL A 251 17.12 -27.77 5.85
CA VAL A 251 18.11 -27.60 4.78
C VAL A 251 18.99 -26.36 4.98
N PRO A 252 20.26 -26.38 4.54
CA PRO A 252 21.09 -25.18 4.52
C PRO A 252 20.47 -24.07 3.66
N PHE A 253 20.65 -22.81 4.06
CA PHE A 253 20.11 -21.66 3.34
C PHE A 253 20.52 -21.61 1.86
N GLU A 254 21.78 -21.96 1.54
CA GLU A 254 22.23 -21.99 0.15
C GLU A 254 21.44 -23.02 -0.68
N LYS A 255 21.09 -24.18 -0.12
CA LYS A 255 20.26 -25.18 -0.81
C LYS A 255 18.83 -24.66 -1.02
N PHE A 256 18.25 -23.99 -0.02
CA PHE A 256 16.95 -23.35 -0.13
C PHE A 256 16.95 -22.26 -1.22
N HIS A 257 17.92 -21.36 -1.19
CA HIS A 257 18.10 -20.29 -2.16
C HIS A 257 18.34 -20.83 -3.57
N THR A 258 19.20 -21.83 -3.76
CA THR A 258 19.41 -22.47 -5.07
C THR A 258 18.12 -23.07 -5.61
N ALA A 259 17.33 -23.73 -4.76
CA ALA A 259 16.05 -24.30 -5.18
C ALA A 259 15.03 -23.23 -5.55
N TYR A 260 14.98 -22.12 -4.79
CA TYR A 260 14.18 -20.95 -5.13
C TYR A 260 14.60 -20.39 -6.50
N ASN A 261 15.87 -20.04 -6.67
CA ASN A 261 16.39 -19.42 -7.90
C ASN A 261 16.21 -20.29 -9.17
N SER A 262 16.17 -21.61 -9.02
CA SER A 262 16.02 -22.56 -10.13
C SER A 262 14.59 -23.09 -10.34
N SER A 263 13.58 -22.47 -9.70
CA SER A 263 12.17 -22.91 -9.76
C SER A 263 11.97 -24.37 -9.30
N SER A 264 12.86 -24.89 -8.44
CA SER A 264 12.88 -26.30 -8.01
C SER A 264 12.47 -26.50 -6.55
N LEU A 265 11.85 -25.49 -5.93
CA LEU A 265 11.25 -25.61 -4.60
C LEU A 265 10.34 -26.86 -4.48
N PRO A 266 9.42 -27.17 -5.40
CA PRO A 266 8.60 -28.38 -5.29
C PRO A 266 9.40 -29.69 -5.15
N SER A 267 10.51 -29.79 -5.89
CA SER A 267 11.44 -30.93 -5.81
C SER A 267 12.14 -30.97 -4.45
N LEU A 268 12.56 -29.81 -3.95
CA LEU A 268 13.17 -29.68 -2.62
C LEU A 268 12.20 -30.07 -1.51
N PHE A 269 10.94 -29.62 -1.56
CA PHE A 269 9.86 -30.03 -0.65
C PHE A 269 9.68 -31.55 -0.66
N SER A 270 9.55 -32.14 -1.85
CA SER A 270 9.33 -33.58 -2.02
C SER A 270 10.48 -34.42 -1.46
N THR A 271 11.73 -34.00 -1.69
CA THR A 271 12.93 -34.69 -1.19
C THR A 271 13.05 -34.65 0.33
N ASN A 272 12.38 -33.69 0.99
CA ASN A 272 12.33 -33.55 2.44
C ASN A 272 11.01 -34.09 3.04
N GLY A 273 10.23 -34.86 2.28
CA GLY A 273 8.98 -35.47 2.77
C GLY A 273 7.82 -34.50 2.96
N LEU A 274 7.88 -33.31 2.36
CA LEU A 274 6.88 -32.24 2.47
C LEU A 274 6.16 -31.99 1.13
N THR A 275 5.78 -33.05 0.42
CA THR A 275 5.25 -32.96 -0.95
C THR A 275 4.08 -31.99 -1.08
N ILE A 276 4.20 -31.04 -2.01
CA ILE A 276 3.13 -30.10 -2.38
C ILE A 276 2.23 -30.78 -3.42
N THR A 277 0.95 -30.91 -3.12
CA THR A 277 -0.04 -31.56 -4.01
C THR A 277 -1.00 -30.57 -4.68
N ASN A 278 -1.11 -29.34 -4.16
CA ASN A 278 -1.99 -28.33 -4.75
C ASN A 278 -1.45 -27.88 -6.11
N PRO A 279 -2.20 -28.10 -7.22
CA PRO A 279 -1.72 -27.80 -8.57
C PRO A 279 -1.50 -26.30 -8.82
N PHE A 280 -2.21 -25.43 -8.10
CA PHE A 280 -2.04 -23.99 -8.21
C PHE A 280 -0.74 -23.51 -7.56
N ILE A 281 -0.38 -24.08 -6.40
CA ILE A 281 0.92 -23.80 -5.76
C ILE A 281 2.05 -24.28 -6.68
N LEU A 282 1.92 -25.49 -7.25
CA LEU A 282 2.90 -26.03 -8.19
C LEU A 282 3.05 -25.16 -9.44
N ASP A 283 1.94 -24.66 -10.01
CA ASP A 283 1.97 -23.75 -11.16
C ASP A 283 2.75 -22.47 -10.85
N VAL A 284 2.49 -21.84 -9.71
CA VAL A 284 3.21 -20.62 -9.28
C VAL A 284 4.68 -20.91 -9.04
N LEU A 285 5.01 -21.99 -8.31
CA LEU A 285 6.39 -22.30 -7.97
C LEU A 285 7.23 -22.77 -9.18
N SER A 286 6.59 -23.27 -10.24
CA SER A 286 7.27 -23.64 -11.48
C SER A 286 7.80 -22.45 -12.28
N GLY A 287 7.19 -21.27 -12.15
CA GLY A 287 7.62 -20.04 -12.82
C GLY A 287 8.48 -19.11 -11.95
N THR A 288 8.35 -19.25 -10.63
CA THR A 288 9.03 -18.42 -9.63
C THR A 288 10.54 -18.70 -9.56
N PRO A 289 11.41 -17.70 -9.36
CA PRO A 289 11.11 -16.27 -9.18
C PRO A 289 11.02 -15.48 -10.48
N HIS A 290 11.08 -16.15 -11.62
CA HIS A 290 11.29 -15.52 -12.93
C HIS A 290 9.98 -15.05 -13.56
N VAL A 291 9.21 -15.97 -14.14
CA VAL A 291 8.02 -15.63 -14.94
C VAL A 291 6.86 -16.52 -14.54
N ASN A 292 5.84 -15.89 -13.95
CA ASN A 292 4.57 -16.52 -13.61
C ASN A 292 3.49 -16.12 -14.62
N LYS A 293 2.46 -16.97 -14.76
CA LYS A 293 1.25 -16.60 -15.51
C LYS A 293 0.67 -15.30 -14.94
N SER A 294 0.26 -14.38 -15.80
CA SER A 294 -0.22 -13.05 -15.39
C SER A 294 -1.43 -13.09 -14.46
N VAL A 295 -2.16 -14.22 -14.41
CA VAL A 295 -3.31 -14.38 -13.51
C VAL A 295 -2.92 -14.34 -12.04
N TRP A 296 -1.69 -14.71 -11.70
CA TRP A 296 -1.19 -14.64 -10.33
C TRP A 296 -0.96 -13.19 -9.90
N ASN A 297 -0.48 -12.35 -10.83
CA ASN A 297 -0.39 -10.89 -10.62
C ASN A 297 -1.78 -10.26 -10.56
N LEU A 298 -2.73 -10.71 -11.39
CA LEU A 298 -4.13 -10.29 -11.29
C LEU A 298 -4.70 -10.64 -9.91
N LYS A 299 -4.45 -11.87 -9.43
CA LYS A 299 -4.96 -12.31 -8.12
C LYS A 299 -4.39 -11.46 -7.00
N GLN A 300 -3.09 -11.16 -7.04
CA GLN A 300 -2.47 -10.26 -6.09
C GLN A 300 -3.12 -8.87 -6.14
N PHE A 301 -3.25 -8.28 -7.32
CA PHE A 301 -3.90 -6.98 -7.50
C PHE A 301 -5.35 -6.95 -7.03
N ALA A 302 -6.13 -7.98 -7.35
CA ALA A 302 -7.53 -8.05 -6.98
C ALA A 302 -7.75 -8.18 -5.47
N LEU A 303 -6.81 -8.85 -4.76
CA LEU A 303 -6.96 -9.19 -3.35
C LEU A 303 -6.15 -8.31 -2.38
N GLY A 304 -5.12 -7.59 -2.82
CA GLY A 304 -4.26 -6.75 -1.96
C GLY A 304 -4.61 -5.26 -2.03
N ASP A 305 -4.62 -4.56 -0.89
CA ASP A 305 -5.11 -3.17 -0.80
C ASP A 305 -4.22 -2.16 -1.53
N TYR A 306 -2.90 -2.36 -1.48
CA TYR A 306 -1.88 -1.42 -1.93
C TYR A 306 -1.19 -1.85 -3.22
N GLN A 307 -1.75 -2.86 -3.89
CA GLN A 307 -1.19 -3.35 -5.14
C GLN A 307 -1.43 -2.37 -6.28
N LYS A 308 -0.41 -2.21 -7.12
CA LYS A 308 -0.47 -1.42 -8.34
C LYS A 308 -0.71 -2.33 -9.55
N LEU A 309 -1.37 -1.79 -10.56
CA LEU A 309 -1.50 -2.44 -11.86
C LEU A 309 -0.12 -2.71 -12.48
N THR A 310 0.13 -3.96 -12.85
CA THR A 310 1.33 -4.34 -13.61
C THR A 310 1.01 -4.33 -15.11
N PRO A 311 2.00 -4.14 -16.01
CA PRO A 311 1.75 -4.10 -17.45
C PRO A 311 1.01 -5.33 -18.00
N SER A 312 1.36 -6.53 -17.52
CA SER A 312 0.66 -7.74 -17.92
C SER A 312 -0.79 -7.76 -17.44
N VAL A 313 -1.08 -7.26 -16.24
CA VAL A 313 -2.47 -7.16 -15.75
C VAL A 313 -3.28 -6.15 -16.57
N VAL A 314 -2.65 -5.03 -16.94
CA VAL A 314 -3.26 -3.97 -17.74
C VAL A 314 -3.76 -4.47 -19.08
N VAL A 315 -2.90 -5.21 -19.80
CA VAL A 315 -3.20 -5.73 -21.13
C VAL A 315 -4.08 -6.98 -21.08
N ASP A 316 -3.67 -7.97 -20.30
CA ASP A 316 -4.28 -9.31 -20.35
C ASP A 316 -5.72 -9.27 -19.85
N TYR A 317 -6.01 -8.49 -18.80
CA TYR A 317 -7.31 -8.48 -18.12
C TYR A 317 -8.13 -7.23 -18.38
N GLY A 318 -7.74 -6.43 -19.38
CA GLY A 318 -8.59 -5.39 -19.95
C GLY A 318 -8.63 -4.07 -19.16
N PHE A 319 -7.73 -3.86 -18.19
CA PHE A 319 -7.66 -2.56 -17.50
C PHE A 319 -7.19 -1.42 -18.41
N MET A 320 -6.51 -1.73 -19.53
CA MET A 320 -6.21 -0.75 -20.58
C MET A 320 -7.46 -0.11 -21.20
N ASN A 321 -8.63 -0.75 -21.07
CA ASN A 321 -9.89 -0.25 -21.61
C ASN A 321 -10.70 0.57 -20.58
N CYS A 322 -10.20 0.75 -19.35
CA CYS A 322 -10.94 1.43 -18.28
C CYS A 322 -11.14 2.93 -18.51
N GLY A 323 -10.40 3.53 -19.44
CA GLY A 323 -10.50 4.93 -19.79
C GLY A 323 -9.14 5.58 -19.97
N ASP A 324 -9.19 6.86 -20.28
CA ASP A 324 -8.00 7.70 -20.42
C ASP A 324 -7.40 8.05 -19.05
N LEU A 325 -6.07 8.16 -18.97
CA LEU A 325 -5.37 8.47 -17.71
C LEU A 325 -5.71 9.86 -17.16
N GLU A 326 -6.22 10.75 -18.02
CA GLU A 326 -6.68 12.09 -17.65
C GLU A 326 -8.18 12.13 -17.29
N SER A 327 -8.92 11.03 -17.45
CA SER A 327 -10.33 11.00 -17.08
C SER A 327 -10.53 10.82 -15.58
N GLN A 328 -11.40 11.65 -15.00
CA GLN A 328 -11.83 11.53 -13.60
C GLN A 328 -12.62 10.25 -13.29
N GLU A 329 -13.06 9.51 -14.32
CA GLU A 329 -13.84 8.28 -14.17
C GLU A 329 -12.97 7.00 -14.16
N THR A 330 -11.72 7.10 -14.63
CA THR A 330 -10.88 5.92 -14.86
C THR A 330 -10.59 5.16 -13.57
N GLU A 331 -10.35 5.86 -12.46
CA GLU A 331 -10.11 5.23 -11.14
C GLU A 331 -11.29 4.37 -10.67
N ASN A 332 -12.52 4.90 -10.72
CA ASN A 332 -13.69 4.15 -10.27
C ASN A 332 -14.04 3.00 -11.22
N VAL A 333 -13.72 3.12 -12.52
CA VAL A 333 -13.87 2.03 -13.48
C VAL A 333 -12.84 0.92 -13.22
N ILE A 334 -11.58 1.28 -12.98
CA ILE A 334 -10.53 0.33 -12.55
C ILE A 334 -10.97 -0.41 -11.29
N HIS A 335 -11.44 0.33 -10.27
CA HIS A 335 -11.95 -0.28 -9.04
C HIS A 335 -13.12 -1.24 -9.31
N SER A 336 -14.09 -0.81 -10.13
CA SER A 336 -15.25 -1.64 -10.47
C SER A 336 -14.84 -2.94 -11.19
N LEU A 337 -13.90 -2.87 -12.12
CA LEU A 337 -13.38 -4.05 -12.83
C LEU A 337 -12.57 -4.95 -11.88
N ARG A 338 -11.74 -4.36 -11.01
CA ARG A 338 -11.01 -5.06 -9.96
C ARG A 338 -11.97 -5.84 -9.04
N GLN A 339 -13.11 -5.27 -8.66
CA GLN A 339 -14.14 -5.95 -7.86
C GLN A 339 -14.80 -7.12 -8.60
N VAL A 340 -14.93 -7.06 -9.92
CA VAL A 340 -15.38 -8.22 -10.71
C VAL A 340 -14.35 -9.35 -10.63
N TYR A 341 -13.07 -9.07 -10.85
CA TYR A 341 -12.03 -10.07 -10.76
C TYR A 341 -11.83 -10.63 -9.34
N ASN A 342 -11.97 -9.79 -8.31
CA ASN A 342 -11.98 -10.23 -6.91
C ASN A 342 -13.05 -11.31 -6.71
N ARG A 343 -14.30 -11.06 -7.12
CA ARG A 343 -15.40 -12.04 -7.02
C ARG A 343 -15.16 -13.32 -7.80
N ILE A 344 -14.52 -13.25 -8.98
CA ILE A 344 -14.17 -14.43 -9.76
C ILE A 344 -13.10 -15.28 -9.03
N LEU A 345 -12.11 -14.63 -8.43
CA LEU A 345 -10.95 -15.26 -7.82
C LEU A 345 -11.20 -15.76 -6.38
N THR A 346 -12.27 -15.28 -5.74
CA THR A 346 -12.71 -15.71 -4.40
C THR A 346 -13.96 -16.60 -4.42
N ALA A 347 -14.51 -16.89 -5.60
CA ALA A 347 -15.64 -17.83 -5.74
C ALA A 347 -15.28 -19.23 -5.19
N PRO A 348 -16.23 -20.00 -4.65
CA PRO A 348 -15.96 -21.34 -4.07
C PRO A 348 -15.27 -22.32 -5.03
N ASN A 349 -15.52 -22.20 -6.33
CA ASN A 349 -14.92 -23.00 -7.40
C ASN A 349 -13.92 -22.21 -8.25
N ALA A 350 -13.36 -21.11 -7.70
CA ALA A 350 -12.41 -20.26 -8.41
C ALA A 350 -11.25 -21.09 -8.97
N ASN A 351 -10.98 -20.88 -10.25
CA ASN A 351 -9.87 -21.51 -10.94
C ASN A 351 -9.09 -20.43 -11.73
N PRO A 352 -8.01 -19.89 -11.14
CA PRO A 352 -7.18 -18.88 -11.80
C PRO A 352 -6.63 -19.35 -13.14
N LEU A 353 -6.27 -20.64 -13.27
CA LEU A 353 -5.72 -21.17 -14.52
C LEU A 353 -6.77 -21.18 -15.65
N LYS A 354 -8.03 -21.49 -15.36
CA LYS A 354 -9.12 -21.38 -16.35
C LYS A 354 -9.43 -19.93 -16.73
N LEU A 355 -9.30 -18.99 -15.79
CA LEU A 355 -9.39 -17.56 -16.11
C LEU A 355 -8.26 -17.13 -17.05
N HIS A 356 -7.04 -17.61 -16.82
CA HIS A 356 -5.90 -17.35 -17.70
C HIS A 356 -6.10 -17.97 -19.09
N GLU A 357 -6.62 -19.19 -19.18
CA GLU A 357 -6.98 -19.81 -20.46
C GLU A 357 -8.03 -18.98 -21.21
N ALA A 358 -9.09 -18.53 -20.51
CA ALA A 358 -10.09 -17.65 -21.09
C ALA A 358 -9.50 -16.31 -21.56
N CYS A 359 -8.50 -15.77 -20.84
CA CYS A 359 -7.73 -14.62 -21.27
C CYS A 359 -7.06 -14.86 -22.62
N LEU A 360 -6.29 -15.94 -22.75
CA LEU A 360 -5.57 -16.30 -23.97
C LEU A 360 -6.48 -16.63 -25.17
N GLN A 361 -7.75 -16.96 -24.90
CA GLN A 361 -8.76 -17.19 -25.93
C GLN A 361 -9.57 -15.93 -26.29
N GLY A 362 -9.34 -14.78 -25.66
CA GLY A 362 -10.15 -13.58 -25.83
C GLY A 362 -11.59 -13.72 -25.30
N LYS A 363 -11.82 -14.60 -24.31
CA LYS A 363 -13.14 -14.99 -23.78
C LYS A 363 -13.36 -14.58 -22.32
N LEU A 364 -12.65 -13.58 -21.82
CA LEU A 364 -12.74 -13.12 -20.42
C LEU A 364 -14.17 -12.85 -19.97
N PHE A 365 -14.94 -12.04 -20.72
CA PHE A 365 -16.31 -11.70 -20.34
C PHE A 365 -17.25 -12.92 -20.32
N GLN A 366 -17.07 -13.84 -21.27
CA GLN A 366 -17.85 -15.08 -21.33
C GLN A 366 -17.56 -15.97 -20.12
N TYR A 367 -16.29 -16.09 -19.74
CA TYR A 367 -15.88 -16.81 -18.54
C TYR A 367 -16.43 -16.14 -17.27
N ALA A 368 -16.28 -14.82 -17.16
CA ALA A 368 -16.75 -14.03 -16.03
C ALA A 368 -18.25 -14.25 -15.76
N ARG A 369 -19.09 -14.21 -16.80
CA ARG A 369 -20.55 -14.48 -16.71
C ARG A 369 -20.92 -15.90 -16.26
N ARG A 370 -20.03 -16.87 -16.43
CA ARG A 370 -20.26 -18.26 -15.96
C ARG A 370 -19.93 -18.43 -14.47
N VAL A 371 -19.03 -17.61 -13.94
CA VAL A 371 -18.53 -17.73 -12.56
C VAL A 371 -19.28 -16.80 -11.60
N THR A 372 -19.65 -15.61 -12.04
CA THR A 372 -20.31 -14.62 -11.19
C THR A 372 -21.26 -13.71 -11.98
N GLN A 373 -22.09 -12.95 -11.27
CA GLN A 373 -22.96 -11.95 -11.90
C GLN A 373 -22.10 -10.75 -12.35
N VAL A 374 -22.10 -10.49 -13.65
CA VAL A 374 -21.36 -9.38 -14.27
C VAL A 374 -22.27 -8.59 -15.18
N ASP A 375 -22.28 -7.27 -15.00
CA ASP A 375 -23.02 -6.32 -15.83
C ASP A 375 -22.47 -6.29 -17.26
N ALA A 376 -23.36 -6.13 -18.25
CA ALA A 376 -23.01 -6.00 -19.66
C ALA A 376 -22.02 -4.85 -19.95
N LYS A 377 -21.99 -3.80 -19.11
CA LYS A 377 -21.04 -2.68 -19.24
C LYS A 377 -19.57 -3.11 -19.12
N PHE A 378 -19.27 -4.26 -18.53
CA PHE A 378 -17.91 -4.79 -18.44
C PHE A 378 -17.47 -5.53 -19.70
N ALA A 379 -18.38 -5.86 -20.62
CA ALA A 379 -18.05 -6.54 -21.87
C ALA A 379 -17.01 -5.81 -22.74
N PRO A 380 -17.12 -4.48 -22.97
CA PRO A 380 -16.09 -3.75 -23.71
C PRO A 380 -14.75 -3.68 -22.94
N LEU A 381 -14.79 -3.65 -21.60
CA LEU A 381 -13.59 -3.57 -20.76
C LEU A 381 -12.78 -4.86 -20.81
N MET A 382 -13.44 -6.02 -20.79
CA MET A 382 -12.82 -7.36 -20.77
C MET A 382 -12.39 -7.85 -22.16
N LYS A 383 -12.01 -6.94 -23.05
CA LYS A 383 -11.34 -7.25 -24.33
C LYS A 383 -9.83 -7.13 -24.16
N ASN A 384 -9.08 -7.95 -24.86
CA ASN A 384 -7.62 -7.91 -24.85
C ASN A 384 -7.10 -8.23 -26.26
N ILE A 385 -5.79 -8.28 -26.42
CA ILE A 385 -5.11 -8.54 -27.70
C ILE A 385 -5.22 -10.00 -28.17
N TYR A 386 -5.83 -10.89 -27.37
CA TYR A 386 -5.87 -12.32 -27.63
C TYR A 386 -7.16 -12.77 -28.34
N PRO A 387 -7.12 -13.91 -29.07
CA PRO A 387 -5.91 -14.69 -29.39
C PRO A 387 -5.01 -13.87 -30.33
N VAL A 388 -3.70 -13.90 -30.07
CA VAL A 388 -2.73 -13.27 -30.99
C VAL A 388 -2.86 -14.04 -32.31
N ARG A 389 -3.24 -13.34 -33.38
CA ARG A 389 -3.26 -13.95 -34.72
C ARG A 389 -1.82 -14.35 -35.05
N ALA A 390 -1.63 -15.63 -35.36
CA ALA A 390 -0.34 -16.19 -35.76
C ALA A 390 0.24 -15.46 -36.98
#